data_AF-A0A2P5C9A5-F1
#
_entry.id   AF-A0A2P5C9A5-F1
#
_cell.length_a   1.000
_cell.length_b   1.000
_cell.length_c   1.000
_cell.angle_alpha   90.00
_cell.angle_beta   90.00
_cell.angle_gamma   90.00
#
_symmetry.space_group_name_H-M   'P 1'
#
loop_
_entity.id
_entity.type
_entity.pdbx_description
1 polymer ?
#
loop_
_entity_poly.entity_id
_entity_poly.type
_entity_poly.pdbx_seq_one_letter_code
_entity_poly.pdbx_strand_id
1 'polypeptide(L)'
;MKVGMIAANDEVVLGTHISRILKNHFRDKPYYVDLVDLFNEVEFQTLSEQMIDLISGIEGEKDLSKFTFSLHRRIVQYKTSYYSFYLSVACALLMSGEYLDNHLDVKNILVEMGIYYQVQYGSDVEDFKCSWLVIKGYELGNEEQRKLLKENYGKTDPKKFAKVKNLYGELDLQVCTPHN
;
A
#
# COMPACT_ATOMS: atom_id res chain seq x y z
N MET A 1 3.55 -2.91 29.49
CA MET A 1 2.82 -1.62 29.45
C MET A 1 1.68 -1.78 28.46
N LYS A 2 0.41 -1.57 28.85
CA LYS A 2 -0.72 -1.61 27.90
C LYS A 2 -0.94 -0.18 27.39
N VAL A 3 -0.54 0.09 26.15
CA VAL A 3 -0.70 1.40 25.49
C VAL A 3 -2.18 1.69 25.19
N GLY A 4 -2.95 0.69 24.76
CA GLY A 4 -4.40 0.82 24.55
C GLY A 4 -4.76 1.96 23.58
N MET A 5 -5.86 2.66 23.85
CA MET A 5 -6.33 3.79 23.01
C MET A 5 -5.44 5.04 23.08
N ILE A 6 -4.46 5.08 23.98
CA ILE A 6 -3.47 6.19 24.02
C ILE A 6 -2.69 6.25 22.70
N ALA A 7 -2.47 5.09 22.06
CA ALA A 7 -1.80 5.00 20.76
C ALA A 7 -2.47 5.86 19.67
N ALA A 8 -3.81 6.04 19.71
CA ALA A 8 -4.51 6.87 18.74
C ALA A 8 -4.16 8.35 18.91
N ASN A 9 -3.95 8.82 20.14
CA ASN A 9 -3.47 10.17 20.39
C ASN A 9 -2.00 10.32 20.00
N ASP A 10 -1.17 9.29 20.24
CA ASP A 10 0.24 9.29 19.84
C ASP A 10 0.40 9.41 18.32
N GLU A 11 -0.46 8.75 17.54
CA GLU A 11 -0.50 8.86 16.06
C GLU A 11 -0.75 10.31 15.61
N VAL A 12 -1.75 10.98 16.20
CA VAL A 12 -2.04 12.40 15.90
C VAL A 12 -0.84 13.28 16.23
N VAL A 13 -0.21 13.06 17.39
CA VAL A 13 0.99 13.81 17.80
C VAL A 13 2.14 13.59 16.81
N LEU A 14 2.36 12.35 16.35
CA LEU A 14 3.38 12.03 15.35
C LEU A 14 3.13 12.76 14.03
N GLY A 15 1.87 12.83 13.56
CA GLY A 15 1.52 13.62 12.38
C GLY A 15 1.92 15.09 12.52
N THR A 16 1.65 15.71 13.68
CA THR A 16 2.03 17.12 13.91
C THR A 16 3.54 17.36 13.93
N HIS A 17 4.37 16.35 14.22
CA HIS A 17 5.82 16.51 14.23
C HIS A 17 6.38 16.80 12.83
N ILE A 18 5.76 16.30 11.77
CA ILE A 18 6.18 16.56 10.38
C ILE A 18 6.15 18.08 10.13
N SER A 19 5.00 18.72 10.35
CA SER A 19 4.83 20.17 10.17
C SER A 19 5.75 20.99 11.07
N ARG A 20 6.03 20.51 12.29
CA ARG A 20 7.00 21.17 13.20
C ARG A 20 8.42 21.10 12.66
N ILE A 21 8.85 19.95 12.13
CA ILE A 21 10.18 19.77 11.55
C ILE A 21 10.32 20.65 10.31
N LEU A 22 9.35 20.61 9.39
CA LEU A 22 9.35 21.45 8.19
C LEU A 22 9.48 22.93 8.55
N LYS A 23 8.66 23.40 9.50
CA LYS A 23 8.71 24.80 9.95
C LYS A 23 10.02 25.17 10.65
N ASN A 24 10.61 24.29 11.44
CA ASN A 24 11.80 24.61 12.21
C ASN A 24 13.08 24.67 11.35
N HIS A 25 13.15 23.87 10.29
CA HIS A 25 14.38 23.70 9.50
C HIS A 25 14.30 24.28 8.09
N PHE A 26 13.09 24.41 7.54
CA PHE A 26 12.90 24.76 6.14
C PHE A 26 12.08 26.03 5.92
N ARG A 27 11.55 26.68 6.97
CA ARG A 27 10.68 27.86 6.84
C ARG A 27 11.22 28.99 5.96
N ASP A 28 12.52 29.24 6.04
CA ASP A 28 13.16 30.33 5.29
C ASP A 28 13.69 29.88 3.91
N LYS A 29 13.39 28.64 3.49
CA LYS A 29 13.78 28.10 2.19
C LYS A 29 12.76 28.49 1.13
N PRO A 30 13.19 28.76 -0.12
CA PRO A 30 12.28 29.14 -1.19
C PRO A 30 11.24 28.04 -1.52
N TYR A 31 11.60 26.77 -1.30
CA TYR A 31 10.76 25.60 -1.53
C TYR A 31 9.94 25.16 -0.30
N TYR A 32 9.83 25.99 0.74
CA TYR A 32 9.14 25.63 1.98
C TYR A 32 7.67 25.27 1.76
N VAL A 33 6.96 26.09 0.97
CA VAL A 33 5.54 25.89 0.69
C VAL A 33 5.34 24.59 -0.10
N ASP A 34 6.20 24.34 -1.09
CA ASP A 34 6.16 23.12 -1.89
C ASP A 34 6.39 21.87 -1.03
N LEU A 35 7.28 21.93 -0.04
CA LEU A 35 7.45 20.83 0.93
C LEU A 35 6.19 20.62 1.77
N VAL A 36 5.59 21.69 2.30
CA VAL A 36 4.36 21.58 3.09
C VAL A 36 3.24 20.95 2.26
N ASP A 37 3.05 21.42 1.03
CA ASP A 37 2.02 20.90 0.12
C ASP A 37 2.29 19.44 -0.28
N LEU A 38 3.55 19.10 -0.55
CA LEU A 38 3.96 17.73 -0.87
C LEU A 38 3.64 16.75 0.28
N PHE A 39 3.98 17.09 1.52
CA PHE A 39 3.68 16.23 2.67
C PHE A 39 2.17 16.12 2.92
N ASN A 40 1.44 17.23 2.84
CA ASN A 40 -0.02 17.22 3.01
C ASN A 40 -0.73 16.38 1.95
N GLU A 41 -0.31 16.48 0.68
CA GLU A 41 -0.90 15.71 -0.42
C GLU A 41 -0.63 14.21 -0.26
N VAL A 42 0.60 13.83 0.09
CA VAL A 42 0.95 12.41 0.34
C VAL A 42 0.22 11.86 1.57
N GLU A 43 0.07 12.66 2.64
CA GLU A 43 -0.71 12.28 3.81
C GLU A 43 -2.19 12.09 3.45
N PHE A 44 -2.80 13.03 2.74
CA PHE A 44 -4.19 12.94 2.28
C PHE A 44 -4.43 11.69 1.44
N GLN A 45 -3.52 11.40 0.50
CA GLN A 45 -3.57 10.21 -0.34
C GLN A 45 -3.52 8.91 0.47
N THR A 46 -2.63 8.85 1.47
CA THR A 46 -2.45 7.68 2.33
C THR A 46 -3.68 7.46 3.22
N LEU A 47 -4.19 8.51 3.86
CA LEU A 47 -5.37 8.44 4.73
C LEU A 47 -6.65 8.11 3.95
N SER A 48 -6.79 8.63 2.73
CA SER A 48 -7.92 8.32 1.85
C SER A 48 -7.95 6.84 1.48
N GLU A 49 -6.79 6.22 1.24
CA GLU A 49 -6.70 4.78 0.99
C GLU A 49 -7.08 3.97 2.23
N GLN A 50 -6.53 4.32 3.40
CA GLN A 50 -6.89 3.65 4.66
C GLN A 50 -8.40 3.73 4.93
N MET A 51 -9.03 4.87 4.64
CA MET A 51 -10.47 5.04 4.75
C MET A 51 -11.23 4.08 3.81
N ILE A 52 -10.81 3.97 2.53
CA ILE A 52 -11.43 3.06 1.56
C ILE A 52 -11.26 1.60 2.01
N ASP A 53 -10.09 1.23 2.52
CA ASP A 53 -9.82 -0.11 3.06
C ASP A 53 -10.72 -0.44 4.25
N LEU A 54 -10.88 0.51 5.19
CA LEU A 54 -11.75 0.35 6.36
C LEU A 54 -13.22 0.22 5.96
N ILE A 55 -13.73 1.06 5.06
CA ILE A 55 -15.10 1.01 4.56
C ILE A 55 -15.36 -0.33 3.85
N SER A 56 -14.44 -0.75 2.98
CA SER A 56 -14.53 -2.02 2.24
C SER A 56 -14.49 -3.23 3.18
N GLY A 57 -13.80 -3.13 4.32
CA GLY A 57 -13.77 -4.17 5.35
C GLY A 57 -15.06 -4.28 6.18
N ILE A 58 -15.82 -3.18 6.33
CA ILE A 58 -17.06 -3.11 7.13
C ILE A 58 -18.28 -3.63 6.35
N GLU A 59 -18.34 -3.45 5.03
CA GLU A 59 -19.49 -3.84 4.20
C GLU A 59 -19.72 -5.35 4.05
N GLY A 60 -18.93 -6.20 4.72
CA GLY A 60 -19.31 -7.57 5.06
C GLY A 60 -19.31 -8.60 3.92
N GLU A 61 -19.34 -8.16 2.66
CA GLU A 61 -19.14 -9.06 1.51
C GLU A 61 -17.66 -9.18 1.17
N LYS A 62 -17.01 -10.17 1.82
CA LYS A 62 -15.71 -10.71 1.43
C LYS A 62 -15.81 -11.43 0.08
N ASP A 63 -16.03 -10.68 -0.99
CA ASP A 63 -16.15 -11.20 -2.35
C ASP A 63 -14.86 -10.97 -3.15
N LEU A 64 -14.13 -12.06 -3.39
CA LEU A 64 -12.92 -12.07 -4.21
C LEU A 64 -13.18 -11.65 -5.66
N SER A 65 -14.43 -11.73 -6.14
CA SER A 65 -14.76 -11.31 -7.51
C SER A 65 -14.62 -9.81 -7.73
N LYS A 66 -14.68 -9.01 -6.66
CA LYS A 66 -14.47 -7.55 -6.70
C LYS A 66 -12.98 -7.18 -6.80
N PHE A 67 -12.07 -8.12 -6.58
CA PHE A 67 -10.63 -7.87 -6.67
C PHE A 67 -10.18 -7.84 -8.13
N THR A 68 -9.66 -6.70 -8.55
CA THR A 68 -9.21 -6.45 -9.93
C THR A 68 -7.82 -5.84 -9.93
N PHE A 69 -7.07 -6.00 -11.03
CA PHE A 69 -5.74 -5.37 -11.16
C PHE A 69 -5.80 -3.85 -11.04
N SER A 70 -6.85 -3.22 -11.57
CA SER A 70 -7.03 -1.77 -11.46
C SER A 70 -7.25 -1.34 -10.01
N LEU A 71 -8.06 -2.09 -9.24
CA LEU A 71 -8.25 -1.84 -7.82
C LEU A 71 -6.95 -2.05 -7.03
N HIS A 72 -6.26 -3.16 -7.25
CA HIS A 72 -4.96 -3.42 -6.62
C HIS A 72 -3.95 -2.32 -6.93
N ARG A 73 -3.79 -1.96 -8.21
CA ARG A 73 -2.87 -0.89 -8.63
C ARG A 73 -3.19 0.42 -7.93
N ARG A 74 -4.48 0.78 -7.84
CA ARG A 74 -4.93 1.98 -7.13
C ARG A 74 -4.58 1.93 -5.64
N ILE A 75 -4.89 0.81 -4.98
CA ILE A 75 -4.55 0.56 -3.57
C ILE A 75 -3.05 0.75 -3.37
N VAL A 76 -2.22 0.05 -4.13
CA VAL A 76 -0.76 0.08 -3.96
C VAL A 76 -0.14 1.44 -4.30
N GLN A 77 -0.68 2.11 -5.31
CA GLN A 77 -0.24 3.45 -5.70
C GLN A 77 -0.38 4.43 -4.54
N TYR A 78 -1.56 4.49 -3.92
CA TYR A 78 -1.83 5.41 -2.81
C TYR A 78 -1.29 4.93 -1.48
N LYS A 79 -1.38 3.63 -1.21
CA LYS A 79 -0.93 3.04 0.05
C LYS A 79 0.56 3.12 0.19
N THR A 80 1.34 2.69 -0.81
CA THR A 80 2.79 2.44 -0.67
C THR A 80 3.63 3.35 -1.54
N SER A 81 3.23 3.56 -2.79
CA SER A 81 4.14 4.08 -3.81
C SER A 81 4.49 5.56 -3.60
N TYR A 82 3.52 6.39 -3.21
CA TYR A 82 3.76 7.81 -2.97
C TYR A 82 4.67 8.07 -1.78
N TYR A 83 4.36 7.52 -0.60
CA TYR A 83 5.15 7.81 0.60
C TYR A 83 6.50 7.08 0.62
N SER A 84 6.59 5.86 0.06
CA SER A 84 7.81 5.04 0.14
C SER A 84 8.83 5.37 -0.94
N PHE A 85 8.38 5.73 -2.15
CA PHE A 85 9.27 5.92 -3.31
C PHE A 85 9.28 7.37 -3.79
N TYR A 86 8.11 7.98 -4.02
CA TYR A 86 8.04 9.32 -4.60
C TYR A 86 8.46 10.43 -3.63
N LEU A 87 7.96 10.40 -2.38
CA LEU A 87 8.12 11.48 -1.41
C LEU A 87 9.59 11.83 -1.13
N SER A 88 10.45 10.83 -0.96
CA SER A 88 11.87 11.03 -0.67
C SER A 88 12.61 11.69 -1.83
N VAL A 89 12.33 11.28 -3.07
CA VAL A 89 12.93 11.86 -4.28
C VAL A 89 12.37 13.25 -4.55
N ALA A 90 11.07 13.47 -4.36
CA ALA A 90 10.44 14.78 -4.50
C ALA A 90 11.03 15.79 -3.50
N CYS A 91 11.26 15.39 -2.25
CA CYS A 91 11.99 16.21 -1.28
C CYS A 91 13.39 16.58 -1.77
N ALA A 92 14.14 15.63 -2.33
CA ALA A 92 15.49 15.87 -2.84
C ALA A 92 15.49 16.83 -4.05
N LEU A 93 14.52 16.68 -4.96
CA LEU A 93 14.32 17.58 -6.10
C LEU A 93 14.04 19.01 -5.64
N LEU A 94 13.08 19.20 -4.74
CA LEU A 94 12.74 20.51 -4.17
C LEU A 94 13.97 21.15 -3.48
N MET A 95 14.69 20.36 -2.68
CA MET A 95 15.91 20.83 -2.00
C MET A 95 17.05 21.18 -2.96
N SER A 96 17.04 20.62 -4.18
CA SER A 96 17.99 20.93 -5.25
C SER A 96 17.57 22.15 -6.10
N GLY A 97 16.41 22.75 -5.81
CA GLY A 97 15.87 23.89 -6.55
C GLY A 97 15.06 23.53 -7.80
N GLU A 98 14.69 22.25 -7.96
CA GLU A 98 13.87 21.77 -9.07
C GLU A 98 12.37 21.99 -8.83
N TYR A 99 11.61 22.09 -9.91
CA TYR A 99 10.15 22.21 -9.87
C TYR A 99 9.49 20.87 -10.21
N LEU A 100 8.66 20.34 -9.32
CA LEU A 100 8.13 18.97 -9.43
C LEU A 100 7.34 18.71 -10.71
N ASP A 101 6.65 19.72 -11.27
CA ASP A 101 5.89 19.54 -12.52
C ASP A 101 6.78 19.28 -13.74
N ASN A 102 8.06 19.64 -13.68
CA ASN A 102 9.03 19.29 -14.72
C ASN A 102 9.51 17.84 -14.61
N HIS A 103 9.15 17.13 -13.53
CA HIS A 103 9.65 15.79 -13.20
C HIS A 103 8.51 14.76 -13.10
N LEU A 104 7.43 14.94 -13.87
CA LEU A 104 6.31 13.99 -13.92
C LEU A 104 6.74 12.58 -14.31
N ASP A 105 7.74 12.44 -15.18
CA ASP A 105 8.28 11.13 -15.56
C ASP A 105 8.96 10.43 -14.37
N VAL A 106 9.66 11.18 -13.52
CA VAL A 106 10.27 10.66 -12.28
C VAL A 106 9.18 10.16 -11.35
N LYS A 107 8.10 10.93 -11.17
CA LYS A 107 6.93 10.50 -10.39
C LYS A 107 6.34 9.19 -10.93
N ASN A 108 6.13 9.10 -12.24
CA ASN A 108 5.56 7.91 -12.87
C ASN A 108 6.45 6.67 -12.67
N ILE A 109 7.77 6.81 -12.86
CA ILE A 109 8.73 5.72 -12.66
C ILE A 109 8.71 5.25 -11.20
N LEU A 110 8.75 6.17 -10.23
CA LEU A 110 8.76 5.82 -8.81
C LEU A 110 7.45 5.18 -8.35
N VAL A 111 6.33 5.60 -8.92
CA VAL A 111 5.03 4.96 -8.67
C VAL A 111 5.04 3.51 -9.18
N GLU A 112 5.53 3.27 -10.41
CA GLU A 112 5.64 1.91 -10.95
C GLU A 112 6.63 1.04 -10.16
N MET A 113 7.73 1.62 -9.66
CA MET A 113 8.66 0.92 -8.76
C MET A 113 7.96 0.51 -7.45
N GLY A 114 7.15 1.39 -6.87
CA GLY A 114 6.37 1.07 -5.68
C GLY A 114 5.33 -0.03 -5.91
N ILE A 115 4.68 -0.01 -7.08
CA ILE A 115 3.77 -1.08 -7.49
C ILE A 115 4.50 -2.41 -7.61
N TYR A 116 5.63 -2.42 -8.32
CA TYR A 116 6.46 -3.62 -8.47
C TYR A 116 6.93 -4.16 -7.11
N TYR A 117 7.43 -3.27 -6.23
CA TYR A 117 7.88 -3.64 -4.90
C TYR A 117 6.77 -4.30 -4.07
N GLN A 118 5.56 -3.74 -4.10
CA GLN A 118 4.43 -4.32 -3.38
C GLN A 118 3.97 -5.65 -3.98
N VAL A 119 4.05 -5.82 -5.31
CA VAL A 119 3.78 -7.13 -5.95
C VAL A 119 4.80 -8.17 -5.48
N GLN A 120 6.07 -7.79 -5.37
CA GLN A 120 7.14 -8.69 -4.99
C GLN A 120 7.10 -9.07 -3.50
N TYR A 121 6.82 -8.12 -2.61
CA TYR A 121 6.97 -8.32 -1.15
C TYR A 121 5.66 -8.21 -0.36
N GLY A 122 4.56 -7.79 -0.98
CA GLY A 122 3.26 -7.61 -0.33
C GLY A 122 2.35 -8.83 -0.45
N SER A 123 2.62 -9.88 0.34
CA SER A 123 1.86 -11.14 0.27
C SER A 123 1.14 -11.49 1.58
N ASP A 124 0.25 -10.62 2.07
CA ASP A 124 -0.55 -10.93 3.27
C ASP A 124 -1.86 -11.64 2.88
N VAL A 125 -1.78 -12.96 2.75
CA VAL A 125 -2.93 -13.84 2.49
C VAL A 125 -3.89 -13.90 3.68
N GLU A 126 -3.38 -13.73 4.90
CA GLU A 126 -4.14 -13.87 6.16
C GLU A 126 -5.07 -12.67 6.41
N ASP A 127 -4.69 -11.49 5.94
CA ASP A 127 -5.42 -10.23 6.16
C ASP A 127 -6.59 -10.00 5.19
N PHE A 128 -6.91 -10.98 4.32
CA PHE A 128 -7.90 -10.82 3.26
C PHE A 128 -7.60 -9.62 2.33
N LYS A 129 -6.33 -9.25 2.15
CA LYS A 129 -5.97 -8.10 1.32
C LYS A 129 -6.18 -8.39 -0.16
N CYS A 130 -6.53 -7.35 -0.91
CA CYS A 130 -6.50 -7.36 -2.37
C CYS A 130 -5.03 -7.41 -2.83
N SER A 131 -4.48 -8.62 -2.96
CA SER A 131 -3.09 -8.86 -3.36
C SER A 131 -3.00 -9.27 -4.83
N TRP A 132 -1.83 -9.04 -5.45
CA TRP A 132 -1.59 -9.48 -6.82
C TRP A 132 -1.78 -11.00 -6.99
N LEU A 133 -1.35 -11.79 -6.00
CA LEU A 133 -1.43 -13.25 -6.01
C LEU A 133 -2.88 -13.75 -6.02
N VAL A 134 -3.79 -13.16 -5.23
CA VAL A 134 -5.19 -13.60 -5.23
C VAL A 134 -5.90 -13.23 -6.52
N ILE A 135 -5.59 -12.07 -7.11
CA ILE A 135 -6.15 -11.67 -8.40
C ILE A 135 -5.68 -12.64 -9.49
N LYS A 136 -4.38 -12.93 -9.56
CA LYS A 136 -3.84 -13.91 -10.53
C LYS A 136 -4.35 -15.32 -10.29
N GLY A 137 -4.41 -15.76 -9.04
CA GLY A 137 -4.94 -17.07 -8.70
C GLY A 137 -6.40 -17.23 -9.12
N TYR A 138 -7.20 -16.17 -8.98
CA TYR A 138 -8.59 -16.17 -9.41
C TYR A 138 -8.74 -16.11 -10.94
N GLU A 139 -7.90 -15.33 -11.64
CA GLU A 139 -7.86 -15.24 -13.10
C GLU A 139 -7.50 -16.59 -13.75
N LEU A 140 -6.41 -17.22 -13.29
CA LEU A 140 -5.87 -18.46 -13.84
C LEU A 140 -6.62 -19.71 -13.39
N GLY A 141 -7.21 -19.68 -12.20
CA GLY A 141 -7.87 -20.84 -11.60
C GLY A 141 -9.16 -21.25 -12.30
N ASN A 142 -9.42 -22.56 -12.35
CA ASN A 142 -10.71 -23.12 -12.77
C ASN A 142 -11.81 -22.91 -11.70
N GLU A 143 -13.04 -23.39 -11.96
CA GLU A 143 -14.16 -23.21 -11.02
C GLU A 143 -13.91 -23.80 -9.63
N GLU A 144 -13.28 -24.98 -9.54
CA GLU A 144 -12.96 -25.63 -8.27
C GLU A 144 -11.88 -24.87 -7.50
N GLN A 145 -10.85 -24.41 -8.20
CA GLN A 145 -9.76 -23.61 -7.64
C GLN A 145 -10.24 -22.24 -7.16
N ARG A 146 -11.14 -21.59 -7.90
CA ARG A 146 -11.79 -20.34 -7.50
C ARG A 146 -12.65 -20.53 -6.25
N LYS A 147 -13.39 -21.65 -6.16
CA LYS A 147 -14.17 -22.00 -4.97
C LYS A 147 -13.25 -22.24 -3.77
N LEU A 148 -12.14 -22.94 -3.96
CA LEU A 148 -11.13 -23.16 -2.94
C LEU A 148 -10.55 -21.82 -2.43
N LEU A 149 -10.23 -20.88 -3.32
CA LEU A 149 -9.79 -19.53 -2.92
C LEU A 149 -10.83 -18.84 -2.05
N LYS A 150 -12.10 -18.80 -2.47
CA LYS A 150 -13.19 -18.15 -1.71
C LYS A 150 -13.38 -18.73 -0.31
N GLU A 151 -13.22 -20.05 -0.14
CA GLU A 151 -13.43 -20.73 1.14
C GLU A 151 -12.26 -20.57 2.14
N ASN A 152 -11.05 -20.34 1.61
CA ASN A 152 -9.81 -20.42 2.39
C ASN A 152 -9.04 -19.08 2.50
N TYR A 153 -9.23 -18.11 1.60
CA TYR A 153 -8.51 -16.83 1.63
C TYR A 153 -8.92 -15.93 2.81
N GLY A 154 -7.94 -15.23 3.42
CA GLY A 154 -8.13 -14.35 4.57
C GLY A 154 -8.74 -15.01 5.80
N LYS A 155 -8.37 -16.27 6.01
CA LYS A 155 -8.68 -17.04 7.22
C LYS A 155 -7.39 -17.22 8.01
N THR A 156 -7.45 -17.01 9.32
CA THR A 156 -6.31 -17.14 10.23
C THR A 156 -5.94 -18.59 10.55
N ASP A 157 -6.67 -19.57 10.03
CA ASP A 157 -6.37 -21.00 10.19
C ASP A 157 -5.16 -21.38 9.29
N PRO A 158 -4.03 -21.85 9.87
CA PRO A 158 -2.84 -22.23 9.11
C PRO A 158 -3.11 -23.29 8.03
N LYS A 159 -4.09 -24.19 8.24
CA LYS A 159 -4.46 -25.20 7.24
C LYS A 159 -5.11 -24.58 6.01
N LYS A 160 -5.89 -23.53 6.20
CA LYS A 160 -6.53 -22.79 5.09
C LYS A 160 -5.50 -21.96 4.33
N PHE A 161 -4.57 -21.32 5.05
CA PHE A 161 -3.42 -20.66 4.45
C PHE A 161 -2.59 -21.63 3.59
N ALA A 162 -2.27 -22.82 4.11
CA ALA A 162 -1.54 -23.84 3.37
C ALA A 162 -2.24 -24.28 2.08
N LYS A 163 -3.58 -24.41 2.10
CA LYS A 163 -4.37 -24.70 0.88
C LYS A 163 -4.24 -23.61 -0.17
N VAL A 164 -4.33 -22.34 0.22
CA VAL A 164 -4.17 -21.20 -0.70
C VAL A 164 -2.75 -21.16 -1.26
N LYS A 165 -1.73 -21.37 -0.41
CA LYS A 165 -0.33 -21.41 -0.83
C LYS A 165 -0.04 -22.55 -1.80
N ASN A 166 -0.59 -23.74 -1.55
CA ASN A 166 -0.46 -24.87 -2.46
C ASN A 166 -1.11 -24.59 -3.82
N LEU A 167 -2.30 -23.99 -3.82
CA LEU A 167 -2.95 -23.57 -5.06
C LEU A 167 -2.11 -22.57 -5.85
N TYR A 168 -1.48 -21.60 -5.19
CA TYR A 168 -0.55 -20.69 -5.87
C TYR A 168 0.62 -21.45 -6.51
N GLY A 169 1.16 -22.47 -5.83
CA GLY A 169 2.16 -23.37 -6.41
C GLY A 169 1.66 -24.14 -7.64
N GLU A 170 0.43 -24.65 -7.61
CA GLU A 170 -0.20 -25.35 -8.75
C GLU A 170 -0.42 -24.45 -9.97
N LEU A 171 -0.58 -23.14 -9.74
CA LEU A 171 -0.79 -22.13 -10.79
C LEU A 171 0.52 -21.44 -11.23
N ASP A 172 1.67 -21.98 -10.84
CA ASP A 172 3.01 -21.40 -11.07
C ASP A 172 3.15 -19.94 -10.56
N LEU A 173 2.35 -19.56 -9.57
CA LEU A 173 2.43 -18.27 -8.90
C LEU A 173 3.40 -18.37 -7.71
N GLN A 174 4.62 -17.90 -7.93
CA GLN A 174 5.63 -17.87 -6.86
C GLN A 174 5.26 -16.84 -5.79
N VAL A 175 4.99 -17.34 -4.58
CA VAL A 175 4.98 -16.49 -3.38
C VAL A 175 6.44 -16.20 -3.04
N CYS A 176 6.86 -14.94 -3.12
CA CYS A 176 8.17 -14.53 -2.61
C CYS A 176 8.18 -14.76 -1.10
N THR A 177 8.66 -15.91 -0.66
CA THR A 177 9.07 -16.09 0.73
C THR A 177 10.42 -15.40 0.89
N PRO A 178 10.64 -14.54 1.91
CA PRO A 178 11.98 -14.06 2.21
C PRO A 178 12.90 -15.28 2.30
N HIS A 179 13.95 -15.27 1.48
CA HIS A 179 14.87 -16.39 1.35
C HIS A 179 15.37 -16.83 2.73
N ASN A 180 15.26 -18.13 3.01
CA ASN A 180 16.04 -18.80 4.06
C ASN A 180 17.53 -18.74 3.71
#